data_AF-A0AAW2TTC9-F1
#
_entry.id   AF-A0AAW2TTC9-F1
#
_cell.length_a   1.000
_cell.length_b   1.000
_cell.length_c   1.000
_cell.angle_alpha   90.00
_cell.angle_beta   90.00
_cell.angle_gamma   90.00
#
_symmetry.space_group_name_H-M   'P 1'
#
loop_
_entity.id
_entity.type
_entity.pdbx_description
1 polymer ?
#
loop_
_entity_poly.entity_id
_entity_poly.type
_entity_poly.pdbx_seq_one_letter_code
_entity_poly.pdbx_strand_id
1 'polypeptide(L)'
;MDIVGKLPRAPGQREYLIVAVDYFSKWVEAEALSKITEKEVMKFAWKNIVCRFGIPRAFVMDNGTQFQGAKLRQWCEELKIKQYYVSCYPQSNGQTEVTNRIILQSLKTRLEEAKGNWVDELPGVLWAYRTTPRRSTRESPFSLVYGTEAVVPVEIGEETLRVQQYEPASNNSERRADLDLIQELRHSANARTTAYKAMMAKAYNSKVRHRGFQVGDLVLRRADAKKTWENWTRSGRGHTK
;
A
#
# COMPACT_ATOMS: atom_id res chain seq x y z
N MET A 1 -3.77 3.12 5.44
CA MET A 1 -4.48 3.99 4.50
C MET A 1 -3.71 5.26 4.37
N ASP A 2 -3.56 5.74 3.16
CA ASP A 2 -2.79 6.94 2.83
C ASP A 2 -3.43 7.64 1.62
N ILE A 3 -3.07 8.90 1.40
CA ILE A 3 -3.48 9.66 0.23
C ILE A 3 -2.25 10.09 -0.55
N VAL A 4 -2.20 9.66 -1.81
CA VAL A 4 -1.21 10.14 -2.75
C VAL A 4 -1.66 11.51 -3.25
N GLY A 5 -0.76 12.50 -3.10
CA GLY A 5 -1.00 13.90 -3.45
C GLY A 5 -1.28 14.14 -4.95
N LYS A 6 -1.40 15.42 -5.33
CA LYS A 6 -1.90 15.87 -6.65
C LYS A 6 -1.27 15.13 -7.84
N LEU A 7 -2.06 14.26 -8.45
CA LEU A 7 -1.83 13.66 -9.77
C LEU A 7 -2.30 14.62 -10.87
N PRO A 8 -1.89 14.42 -12.14
CA PRO A 8 -2.42 15.17 -13.27
C PRO A 8 -3.95 15.19 -13.24
N ARG A 9 -4.57 16.34 -13.51
CA ARG A 9 -6.03 16.47 -13.40
C ARG A 9 -6.71 15.57 -14.42
N ALA A 10 -7.51 14.62 -13.94
CA ALA A 10 -8.32 13.72 -14.76
C ALA A 10 -9.78 14.20 -14.85
N PRO A 11 -10.59 13.63 -15.76
CA PRO A 11 -12.02 13.92 -15.85
C PRO A 11 -12.74 13.82 -14.49
N GLY A 12 -13.68 14.74 -14.25
CA GLY A 12 -14.36 14.86 -12.95
C GLY A 12 -13.53 15.54 -11.86
N GLN A 13 -12.48 16.29 -12.24
CA GLN A 13 -11.57 16.99 -11.33
C GLN A 13 -10.88 16.05 -10.32
N ARG A 14 -10.68 14.80 -10.70
CA ARG A 14 -9.98 13.81 -9.87
C ARG A 14 -8.49 14.10 -9.93
N GLU A 15 -7.90 14.40 -8.79
CA GLU A 15 -6.48 14.74 -8.66
C GLU A 15 -5.82 14.05 -7.45
N TYR A 16 -6.59 13.32 -6.63
CA TYR A 16 -6.07 12.61 -5.47
C TYR A 16 -6.34 11.11 -5.60
N LEU A 17 -5.48 10.29 -5.00
CA LEU A 17 -5.67 8.84 -4.92
C LEU A 17 -5.65 8.43 -3.46
N ILE A 18 -6.77 7.90 -2.95
CA ILE A 18 -6.78 7.23 -1.65
C ILE A 18 -6.36 5.78 -1.84
N VAL A 19 -5.50 5.28 -0.95
CA VAL A 19 -4.95 3.92 -1.03
C VAL A 19 -5.02 3.23 0.33
N ALA A 20 -5.48 1.98 0.35
CA ALA A 20 -5.32 1.05 1.45
C ALA A 20 -4.44 -0.11 1.02
N VAL A 21 -3.50 -0.49 1.88
CA VAL A 21 -2.65 -1.65 1.66
C VAL A 21 -2.85 -2.60 2.84
N ASP A 22 -3.28 -3.82 2.56
CA ASP A 22 -3.32 -4.87 3.57
C ASP A 22 -1.90 -5.20 4.04
N TYR A 23 -1.72 -5.29 5.36
CA TYR A 23 -0.40 -5.39 5.95
C TYR A 23 0.27 -6.72 5.59
N PHE A 24 -0.51 -7.80 5.51
CA PHE A 24 0.00 -9.16 5.30
C PHE A 24 0.13 -9.51 3.82
N SER A 25 -0.99 -9.55 3.09
CA SER A 25 -1.03 -9.97 1.67
C SER A 25 -0.40 -8.96 0.73
N LYS A 26 -0.22 -7.71 1.20
CA LYS A 26 0.12 -6.55 0.38
C LYS A 26 -0.94 -6.24 -0.67
N TRP A 27 -2.16 -6.73 -0.50
CA TRP A 27 -3.28 -6.36 -1.35
C TRP A 27 -3.51 -4.84 -1.29
N VAL A 28 -3.66 -4.22 -2.45
CA VAL A 28 -3.87 -2.77 -2.57
C VAL A 28 -5.28 -2.50 -3.05
N GLU A 29 -6.02 -1.68 -2.32
CA GLU A 29 -7.22 -0.98 -2.80
C GLU A 29 -6.91 0.48 -3.02
N ALA A 30 -7.39 1.04 -4.13
CA ALA A 30 -7.22 2.46 -4.41
C ALA A 30 -8.42 3.05 -5.16
N GLU A 31 -8.71 4.32 -4.92
CA GLU A 31 -9.80 5.04 -5.59
C GLU A 31 -9.39 6.49 -5.87
N ALA A 32 -9.79 6.98 -7.04
CA ALA A 32 -9.55 8.35 -7.47
C ALA A 32 -10.57 9.30 -6.82
N LEU A 33 -10.08 10.37 -6.19
CA LEU A 33 -10.89 11.37 -5.49
C LEU A 33 -10.71 12.76 -6.11
N SER A 34 -11.79 13.53 -6.14
CA SER A 34 -11.77 14.95 -6.49
C SER A 34 -11.50 15.85 -5.27
N LYS A 35 -11.80 15.37 -4.06
CA LYS A 35 -11.58 16.09 -2.81
C LYS A 35 -11.13 15.14 -1.72
N ILE A 36 -10.22 15.61 -0.87
CA ILE A 36 -9.78 14.90 0.32
C ILE A 36 -10.70 15.32 1.47
N THR A 37 -11.71 14.50 1.78
CA THR A 37 -12.63 14.74 2.90
C THR A 37 -12.83 13.47 3.70
N GLU A 38 -13.18 13.63 4.98
CA GLU A 38 -13.56 12.52 5.86
C GLU A 38 -14.67 11.63 5.26
N LYS A 39 -15.67 12.25 4.61
CA LYS A 39 -16.77 11.53 3.97
C LYS A 39 -16.28 10.63 2.83
N GLU A 40 -15.35 11.09 2.01
CA GLU A 40 -14.77 10.29 0.93
C GLU A 40 -13.91 9.15 1.50
N VAL A 41 -13.17 9.37 2.59
CA VAL A 41 -12.42 8.31 3.29
C VAL A 41 -13.37 7.22 3.79
N MET A 42 -14.45 7.58 4.48
CA MET A 42 -15.45 6.63 4.97
C MET A 42 -16.11 5.85 3.83
N LYS A 43 -16.48 6.54 2.75
CA LYS A 43 -17.06 5.92 1.55
C LYS A 43 -16.12 4.91 0.93
N PHE A 44 -14.84 5.27 0.78
CA PHE A 44 -13.82 4.38 0.25
C PHE A 44 -13.62 3.15 1.15
N ALA A 45 -13.51 3.35 2.47
CA ALA A 45 -13.33 2.26 3.43
C ALA A 45 -14.52 1.30 3.45
N TRP A 46 -15.75 1.83 3.45
CA TRP A 46 -16.95 1.03 3.37
C TRP A 46 -17.01 0.20 2.09
N LYS A 47 -16.91 0.86 0.92
CA LYS A 47 -17.06 0.23 -0.39
C LYS A 47 -15.96 -0.78 -0.70
N ASN A 48 -14.70 -0.40 -0.53
CA ASN A 48 -13.58 -1.17 -1.06
C ASN A 48 -12.92 -2.08 -0.03
N ILE A 49 -13.19 -1.88 1.26
CA ILE A 49 -12.62 -2.69 2.34
C ILE A 49 -13.71 -3.49 3.03
N VAL A 50 -14.69 -2.83 3.66
CA VAL A 50 -15.70 -3.51 4.48
C VAL A 50 -16.61 -4.39 3.63
N CYS A 51 -17.18 -3.88 2.54
CA CYS A 51 -18.05 -4.67 1.66
C CYS A 51 -17.32 -5.75 0.87
N ARG A 52 -15.99 -5.67 0.74
CA ARG A 52 -15.19 -6.62 -0.05
C ARG A 52 -14.54 -7.72 0.79
N PHE A 53 -13.98 -7.35 1.94
CA PHE A 53 -13.17 -8.24 2.78
C PHE A 53 -13.75 -8.42 4.18
N GLY A 54 -14.78 -7.65 4.54
CA GLY A 54 -15.31 -7.59 5.90
C GLY A 54 -14.62 -6.53 6.76
N ILE A 55 -15.02 -6.48 8.02
CA ILE A 55 -14.58 -5.44 8.97
C ILE A 55 -13.12 -5.70 9.38
N PRO A 56 -12.19 -4.79 9.10
CA PRO A 56 -10.80 -4.97 9.50
C PRO A 56 -10.63 -4.78 11.01
N ARG A 57 -9.63 -5.46 11.58
CA ARG A 57 -9.26 -5.28 13.00
C ARG A 57 -8.81 -3.84 13.30
N ALA A 58 -8.10 -3.23 12.37
CA ALA A 58 -7.56 -1.88 12.56
C ALA A 58 -7.28 -1.16 11.24
N PHE A 59 -7.42 0.16 11.28
CA PHE A 59 -6.83 1.07 10.28
C PHE A 59 -5.58 1.72 10.84
N VAL A 60 -4.52 1.72 10.03
CA VAL A 60 -3.30 2.52 10.28
C VAL A 60 -3.31 3.67 9.27
N MET A 61 -3.33 4.91 9.76
CA MET A 61 -3.46 6.13 8.97
C MET A 61 -2.36 7.12 9.35
N ASP A 62 -2.07 8.08 8.46
CA ASP A 62 -1.19 9.20 8.82
C ASP A 62 -1.94 10.24 9.68
N ASN A 63 -1.22 11.25 10.16
CA ASN A 63 -1.80 12.35 10.93
C ASN A 63 -2.52 13.41 10.08
N GLY A 64 -2.94 13.06 8.85
CA GLY A 64 -3.74 13.95 8.01
C GLY A 64 -5.07 14.29 8.66
N THR A 65 -5.49 15.55 8.57
CA THR A 65 -6.74 16.05 9.19
C THR A 65 -7.97 15.30 8.68
N GLN A 66 -7.95 14.82 7.44
CA GLN A 66 -9.00 14.00 6.85
C GLN A 66 -9.24 12.66 7.55
N PHE A 67 -8.25 12.15 8.30
CA PHE A 67 -8.34 10.90 9.05
C PHE A 67 -8.65 11.11 10.54
N GLN A 68 -8.67 12.36 11.01
CA GLN A 68 -8.88 12.72 12.42
C GLN A 68 -10.29 13.26 12.71
N GLY A 69 -11.16 13.28 11.70
CA GLY A 69 -12.53 13.74 11.87
C GLY A 69 -13.32 12.90 12.89
N ALA A 70 -14.31 13.54 13.51
CA ALA A 70 -15.10 12.92 14.57
C ALA A 70 -16.06 11.83 14.03
N LYS A 71 -16.55 11.96 12.79
CA LYS A 71 -17.49 11.00 12.19
C LYS A 71 -16.80 9.69 11.85
N LEU A 72 -15.56 9.75 11.36
CA LEU A 72 -14.73 8.58 11.05
C LEU A 72 -14.35 7.85 12.34
N ARG A 73 -14.01 8.59 13.41
CA ARG A 73 -13.78 8.03 14.74
C ARG A 73 -14.99 7.27 15.26
N GLN A 74 -16.14 7.94 15.30
CA GLN A 74 -17.40 7.32 15.72
C GLN A 74 -17.75 6.07 14.90
N TRP A 75 -17.66 6.17 13.57
CA TRP A 75 -17.93 5.04 12.67
C TRP A 75 -16.99 3.84 12.90
N CYS A 76 -15.70 4.10 13.16
CA CYS A 76 -14.78 3.03 13.53
C CYS A 76 -15.07 2.44 14.90
N GLU A 77 -15.48 3.25 15.89
CA GLU A 77 -15.88 2.77 17.22
C GLU A 77 -17.12 1.87 17.14
N GLU A 78 -18.15 2.28 16.38
CA GLU A 78 -19.37 1.50 16.14
C GLU A 78 -19.06 0.12 15.53
N LEU A 79 -18.11 0.08 14.59
CA LEU A 79 -17.65 -1.16 13.96
C LEU A 79 -16.53 -1.88 14.72
N LYS A 80 -16.12 -1.37 15.90
CA LYS A 80 -15.01 -1.89 16.72
C LYS A 80 -13.67 -1.98 15.98
N ILE A 81 -13.45 -1.08 15.02
CA ILE A 81 -12.21 -0.95 14.25
C ILE A 81 -11.25 -0.08 15.04
N LYS A 82 -10.07 -0.63 15.39
CA LYS A 82 -9.03 0.17 16.06
C LYS A 82 -8.40 1.16 15.09
N GLN A 83 -8.12 2.37 15.54
CA GLN A 83 -7.42 3.37 14.75
C GLN A 83 -6.02 3.59 15.32
N TYR A 84 -5.01 3.52 14.45
CA TYR A 84 -3.64 3.86 14.77
C TYR A 84 -3.20 5.00 13.86
N TYR A 85 -2.70 6.06 14.47
CA TYR A 85 -2.17 7.21 13.76
C TYR A 85 -0.65 7.20 13.87
N VAL A 86 0.01 7.15 12.72
CA VAL A 86 1.47 7.26 12.64
C VAL A 86 1.85 8.66 12.17
N SER A 87 2.76 9.31 12.91
CA SER A 87 3.44 10.51 12.38
C SER A 87 4.22 10.10 11.14
N CYS A 88 4.46 11.03 10.21
CA CYS A 88 5.15 10.73 8.94
C CYS A 88 6.65 10.39 9.11
N TYR A 89 7.07 9.86 10.27
CA TYR A 89 8.44 9.46 10.56
C TYR A 89 8.55 8.13 11.32
N PRO A 90 9.60 7.34 10.99
CA PRO A 90 9.65 5.91 11.26
C PRO A 90 10.39 5.64 12.57
N GLN A 91 9.70 5.31 13.65
CA GLN A 91 10.43 4.82 14.84
C GLN A 91 9.86 3.59 15.53
N SER A 92 8.72 3.06 15.09
CA SER A 92 8.20 1.79 15.61
C SER A 92 7.79 0.78 14.53
N ASN A 93 7.75 1.18 13.25
CA ASN A 93 7.29 0.32 12.14
C ASN A 93 8.07 0.49 10.81
N GLY A 94 9.27 1.06 10.86
CA GLY A 94 9.96 1.73 9.75
C GLY A 94 10.16 0.93 8.45
N GLN A 95 10.13 -0.41 8.46
CA GLN A 95 10.26 -1.22 7.24
C GLN A 95 8.92 -1.45 6.52
N THR A 96 7.81 -1.55 7.26
CA THR A 96 6.48 -1.60 6.63
C THR A 96 6.16 -0.27 5.98
N GLU A 97 6.54 0.83 6.64
CA GLU A 97 6.41 2.19 6.12
C GLU A 97 7.23 2.37 4.83
N VAL A 98 8.46 1.86 4.78
CA VAL A 98 9.29 1.84 3.56
C VAL A 98 8.62 1.02 2.45
N THR A 99 8.09 -0.16 2.77
CA THR A 99 7.44 -1.03 1.77
C THR A 99 6.19 -0.38 1.20
N ASN A 100 5.32 0.15 2.05
CA ASN A 100 4.11 0.86 1.62
C ASN A 100 4.46 2.10 0.81
N ARG A 101 5.48 2.86 1.21
CA ARG A 101 5.98 4.01 0.45
C ARG A 101 6.49 3.60 -0.94
N ILE A 102 7.23 2.49 -1.05
CA ILE A 102 7.69 1.97 -2.35
C ILE A 102 6.49 1.57 -3.22
N ILE A 103 5.48 0.91 -2.64
CA ILE A 103 4.25 0.54 -3.35
C ILE A 103 3.55 1.79 -3.88
N LEU A 104 3.28 2.76 -3.00
CA LEU A 104 2.62 4.02 -3.35
C LEU A 104 3.41 4.80 -4.40
N GLN A 105 4.73 4.86 -4.28
CA GLN A 105 5.60 5.51 -5.27
C GLN A 105 5.53 4.80 -6.63
N SER A 106 5.55 3.48 -6.65
CA SER A 106 5.47 2.70 -7.89
C SER A 106 4.12 2.87 -8.60
N LEU A 107 3.02 2.95 -7.83
CA LEU A 107 1.70 3.24 -8.36
C LEU A 107 1.66 4.67 -8.91
N LYS A 108 2.13 5.64 -8.13
CA LYS A 108 2.19 7.05 -8.52
C LYS A 108 2.93 7.24 -9.84
N THR A 109 4.13 6.68 -9.98
CA THR A 109 4.94 6.83 -11.21
C THR A 109 4.20 6.30 -12.45
N ARG A 110 3.56 5.12 -12.35
CA ARG A 110 2.77 4.56 -13.47
C ARG A 110 1.54 5.40 -13.80
N LEU A 111 0.89 5.99 -12.80
CA LEU A 111 -0.26 6.86 -12.99
C LEU A 111 0.13 8.21 -13.57
N GLU A 112 1.27 8.77 -13.19
CA GLU A 112 1.79 10.02 -13.75
C GLU A 112 2.15 9.87 -15.25
N GLU A 113 2.69 8.72 -15.64
CA GLU A 113 2.95 8.37 -17.05
C GLU A 113 1.66 8.36 -17.90
N ALA A 114 0.54 7.94 -17.31
CA ALA A 114 -0.78 7.94 -17.96
C ALA A 114 -1.42 9.36 -18.08
N LYS A 115 -0.80 10.40 -17.50
CA LYS A 115 -1.27 11.80 -17.55
C LYS A 115 -2.76 11.89 -17.21
N GLY A 116 -3.57 12.64 -17.97
CA GLY A 116 -5.00 12.84 -17.68
C GLY A 116 -5.87 11.58 -17.71
N ASN A 117 -5.36 10.46 -18.22
CA ASN A 117 -6.10 9.19 -18.33
C ASN A 117 -5.83 8.24 -17.16
N TRP A 118 -5.05 8.66 -16.16
CA TRP A 118 -4.63 7.77 -15.06
C TRP A 118 -5.77 7.11 -14.30
N VAL A 119 -6.96 7.74 -14.27
CA VAL A 119 -8.14 7.17 -13.61
C VAL A 119 -8.65 5.92 -14.35
N ASP A 120 -8.59 5.91 -15.67
CA ASP A 120 -9.01 4.78 -16.50
C ASP A 120 -7.94 3.67 -16.51
N GLU A 121 -6.68 4.04 -16.34
CA GLU A 121 -5.55 3.09 -16.22
C GLU A 121 -5.43 2.46 -14.82
N LEU A 122 -6.00 3.09 -13.79
CA LEU A 122 -5.88 2.66 -12.40
C LEU A 122 -6.26 1.18 -12.18
N PRO A 123 -7.37 0.64 -12.73
CA PRO A 123 -7.70 -0.78 -12.60
C PRO A 123 -6.62 -1.70 -13.20
N GLY A 124 -6.04 -1.34 -14.35
CA GLY A 124 -4.98 -2.12 -15.00
C GLY A 124 -3.68 -2.12 -14.18
N VAL A 125 -3.30 -0.96 -13.64
CA VAL A 125 -2.14 -0.83 -12.74
C VAL A 125 -2.34 -1.65 -11.46
N LEU A 126 -3.53 -1.58 -10.85
CA LEU A 126 -3.86 -2.38 -9.67
C LEU A 126 -3.90 -3.87 -9.98
N TRP A 127 -4.44 -4.28 -11.13
CA TRP A 127 -4.46 -5.68 -11.57
C TRP A 127 -3.05 -6.23 -11.70
N ALA A 128 -2.19 -5.57 -12.49
CA ALA A 128 -0.80 -5.96 -12.66
C ALA A 128 -0.06 -6.04 -11.31
N TYR A 129 -0.35 -5.12 -10.40
CA TYR A 129 0.19 -5.19 -9.05
C TYR A 129 -0.33 -6.44 -8.29
N ARG A 130 -1.63 -6.70 -8.29
CA ARG A 130 -2.24 -7.80 -7.53
C ARG A 130 -1.78 -9.17 -8.02
N THR A 131 -1.47 -9.33 -9.31
CA THR A 131 -1.09 -10.61 -9.92
C THR A 131 0.42 -10.83 -10.04
N THR A 132 1.25 -9.84 -9.72
CA THR A 132 2.72 -10.00 -9.75
C THR A 132 3.28 -10.48 -8.41
N PRO A 133 4.05 -11.59 -8.36
CA PRO A 133 4.72 -12.05 -7.14
C PRO A 133 5.64 -11.01 -6.50
N ARG A 134 5.61 -10.89 -5.18
CA ARG A 134 6.45 -9.92 -4.45
C ARG A 134 7.73 -10.57 -3.97
N ARG A 135 8.87 -9.87 -4.05
CA ARG A 135 10.17 -10.44 -3.64
C ARG A 135 10.22 -10.94 -2.20
N SER A 136 9.50 -10.27 -1.29
CA SER A 136 9.47 -10.60 0.14
C SER A 136 8.66 -11.85 0.48
N THR A 137 7.51 -12.03 -0.19
CA THR A 137 6.60 -13.17 0.05
C THR A 137 6.85 -14.32 -0.93
N ARG A 138 7.40 -14.01 -2.11
CA ARG A 138 7.45 -14.84 -3.33
C ARG A 138 6.09 -15.28 -3.88
N GLU A 139 5.01 -14.75 -3.32
CA GLU A 139 3.62 -14.97 -3.77
C GLU A 139 3.04 -13.66 -4.29
N SER A 140 2.04 -13.74 -5.17
CA SER A 140 1.26 -12.57 -5.57
C SER A 140 0.28 -12.15 -4.45
N PRO A 141 -0.07 -10.87 -4.33
CA PRO A 141 -1.16 -10.46 -3.45
C PRO A 141 -2.47 -11.19 -3.73
N PHE A 142 -2.74 -11.53 -5.00
CA PHE A 142 -3.93 -12.26 -5.41
C PHE A 142 -3.97 -13.68 -4.83
N SER A 143 -2.89 -14.45 -4.94
CA SER A 143 -2.84 -15.80 -4.36
C SER A 143 -2.88 -15.79 -2.84
N LEU A 144 -2.34 -14.78 -2.17
CA LEU A 144 -2.46 -14.67 -0.71
C LEU A 144 -3.89 -14.34 -0.23
N VAL A 145 -4.66 -13.60 -1.02
CA VAL A 145 -6.05 -13.26 -0.69
C VAL A 145 -7.00 -14.40 -1.07
N TYR A 146 -6.93 -14.87 -2.31
CA TYR A 146 -7.89 -15.84 -2.85
C TYR A 146 -7.41 -17.28 -2.74
N GLY A 147 -6.13 -17.56 -2.52
CA GLY A 147 -5.59 -18.92 -2.36
C GLY A 147 -5.16 -19.59 -3.67
N THR A 148 -5.22 -18.89 -4.80
CA THR A 148 -4.69 -19.39 -6.08
C THR A 148 -4.31 -18.19 -6.96
N GLU A 149 -3.44 -18.40 -7.94
CA GLU A 149 -3.02 -17.34 -8.86
C GLU A 149 -4.14 -16.97 -9.84
N ALA A 150 -4.27 -15.68 -10.16
CA ALA A 150 -5.21 -15.24 -11.19
C ALA A 150 -4.77 -15.76 -12.56
N VAL A 151 -5.73 -16.09 -13.44
CA VAL A 151 -5.44 -16.26 -14.87
C VAL A 151 -5.15 -14.87 -15.45
N VAL A 152 -3.92 -14.67 -15.93
CA VAL A 152 -3.48 -13.39 -16.51
C VAL A 152 -3.53 -13.42 -18.05
N PRO A 153 -3.63 -12.27 -18.74
CA PRO A 153 -3.81 -12.23 -20.19
C PRO A 153 -2.76 -13.01 -21.00
N VAL A 154 -1.52 -13.11 -20.52
CA VAL A 154 -0.47 -13.90 -21.18
C VAL A 154 -0.83 -15.38 -21.28
N GLU A 155 -1.58 -15.92 -20.33
CA GLU A 155 -2.04 -17.31 -20.36
C GLU A 155 -3.20 -17.56 -21.33
N ILE A 156 -3.78 -16.51 -21.91
CA ILE A 156 -4.76 -16.64 -23.00
C ILE A 156 -4.04 -16.62 -24.35
N GLY A 157 -2.95 -15.87 -24.47
CA GLY A 157 -2.11 -15.87 -25.68
C GLY A 157 -1.20 -17.09 -25.78
N GLU A 158 -0.66 -17.54 -24.64
CA GLU A 158 0.21 -18.70 -24.48
C GLU A 158 -0.41 -19.61 -23.41
N GLU A 159 -1.31 -20.50 -23.83
CA GLU A 159 -2.11 -21.27 -22.89
C GLU A 159 -1.27 -22.12 -21.95
N THR A 160 -1.49 -21.93 -20.64
CA THR A 160 -0.90 -22.78 -19.61
C THR A 160 -1.65 -24.09 -19.48
N LEU A 161 -1.05 -25.10 -18.86
CA LEU A 161 -1.70 -26.40 -18.64
C LEU A 161 -3.06 -26.28 -17.95
N ARG A 162 -3.20 -25.35 -16.99
CA ARG A 162 -4.48 -25.12 -16.30
C ARG A 162 -5.58 -24.53 -17.19
N VAL A 163 -5.20 -23.84 -18.27
CA VAL A 163 -6.15 -23.33 -19.28
C VAL A 163 -6.48 -24.45 -20.28
N GLN A 164 -5.45 -25.14 -20.78
CA GLN A 164 -5.60 -26.22 -21.78
C GLN A 164 -6.40 -27.42 -21.26
N GLN A 165 -6.20 -27.79 -19.98
CA GLN A 165 -6.76 -29.01 -19.38
C GLN A 165 -7.91 -28.69 -18.41
N TYR A 166 -8.61 -27.57 -18.59
CA TYR A 166 -9.71 -27.20 -17.72
C TYR A 166 -10.85 -28.22 -17.78
N GLU A 167 -11.10 -28.88 -16.66
CA GLU A 167 -12.25 -29.77 -16.46
C GLU A 167 -13.01 -29.30 -15.20
N PRO A 168 -14.33 -29.00 -15.30
CA PRO A 168 -15.05 -28.35 -14.21
C PRO A 168 -15.06 -29.12 -12.87
N ALA A 169 -15.15 -30.45 -12.88
CA ALA A 169 -15.21 -31.23 -11.65
C ALA A 169 -13.85 -31.28 -10.93
N SER A 170 -12.78 -31.56 -11.67
CA SER A 170 -11.39 -31.57 -11.19
C SER A 170 -10.99 -30.20 -10.69
N ASN A 171 -11.25 -29.14 -11.47
CA ASN A 171 -10.91 -27.77 -11.06
C ASN A 171 -11.65 -27.37 -9.78
N ASN A 172 -12.91 -27.77 -9.60
CA ASN A 172 -13.62 -27.53 -8.34
C ASN A 172 -13.01 -28.30 -7.15
N SER A 173 -12.54 -29.52 -7.38
CA SER A 173 -11.85 -30.33 -6.37
C SER A 173 -10.50 -29.70 -5.99
N GLU A 174 -9.68 -29.37 -6.98
CA GLU A 174 -8.39 -28.67 -6.80
C GLU A 174 -8.60 -27.33 -6.09
N ARG A 175 -9.64 -26.59 -6.47
CA ARG A 175 -9.96 -25.30 -5.84
C ARG A 175 -10.31 -25.44 -4.35
N ARG A 176 -10.94 -26.54 -3.94
CA ARG A 176 -11.18 -26.84 -2.52
C ARG A 176 -9.88 -27.19 -1.81
N ALA A 177 -9.02 -28.01 -2.43
CA ALA A 177 -7.71 -28.33 -1.89
C ALA A 177 -6.84 -27.07 -1.69
N ASP A 178 -6.84 -26.15 -2.66
CA ASP A 178 -6.16 -24.85 -2.54
C ASP A 178 -6.66 -24.05 -1.32
N LEU A 179 -7.97 -24.07 -1.06
CA LEU A 179 -8.56 -23.38 0.09
C LEU A 179 -8.19 -24.04 1.41
N ASP A 180 -8.06 -25.36 1.45
CA ASP A 180 -7.60 -26.09 2.63
C ASP A 180 -6.13 -25.76 2.92
N LEU A 181 -5.30 -25.61 1.89
CA LEU A 181 -3.87 -25.32 1.99
C LEU A 181 -3.54 -23.81 2.11
N ILE A 182 -4.53 -22.93 1.98
CA ILE A 182 -4.28 -21.47 1.96
C ILE A 182 -3.57 -20.98 3.22
N GLN A 183 -3.85 -21.59 4.37
CA GLN A 183 -3.21 -21.20 5.63
C GLN A 183 -1.72 -21.57 5.64
N GLU A 184 -1.35 -22.70 5.05
CA GLU A 184 0.04 -23.12 4.91
C GLU A 184 0.80 -22.19 3.96
N LEU A 185 0.19 -21.85 2.81
CA LEU A 185 0.73 -20.85 1.87
C LEU A 185 1.00 -19.52 2.58
N ARG A 186 0.03 -19.05 3.37
CA ARG A 186 0.15 -17.80 4.14
C ARG A 186 1.22 -17.88 5.22
N HIS A 187 1.31 -19.01 5.92
CA HIS A 187 2.34 -19.25 6.92
C HIS A 187 3.75 -19.21 6.31
N SER A 188 3.94 -19.92 5.18
CA SER A 188 5.20 -19.92 4.42
C SER A 188 5.57 -18.52 3.91
N ALA A 189 4.59 -17.77 3.38
CA ALA A 189 4.81 -16.38 2.97
C ALA A 189 5.21 -15.46 4.15
N ASN A 190 4.61 -15.67 5.33
CA ASN A 190 4.98 -14.92 6.54
C ASN A 190 6.41 -15.26 7.02
N ALA A 191 6.79 -16.53 7.00
CA ALA A 191 8.14 -16.98 7.35
C ALA A 191 9.19 -16.36 6.41
N ARG A 192 8.95 -16.42 5.08
CA ARG A 192 9.80 -15.77 4.06
C ARG A 192 9.91 -14.27 4.27
N THR A 193 8.78 -13.60 4.55
CA THR A 193 8.75 -12.16 4.83
C THR A 193 9.56 -11.81 6.08
N THR A 194 9.48 -12.63 7.13
CA THR A 194 10.23 -12.44 8.38
C THR A 194 11.72 -12.62 8.17
N ALA A 195 12.13 -13.67 7.46
CA ALA A 195 13.52 -13.90 7.10
C ALA A 195 14.08 -12.76 6.22
N TYR A 196 13.31 -12.30 5.24
CA TYR A 196 13.68 -11.16 4.40
C TYR A 196 13.86 -9.89 5.23
N LYS A 197 12.94 -9.60 6.16
CA LYS A 197 13.04 -8.46 7.09
C LYS A 197 14.31 -8.55 7.95
N ALA A 198 14.62 -9.72 8.50
CA ALA A 198 15.82 -9.93 9.31
C ALA A 198 17.11 -9.69 8.51
N MET A 199 17.17 -10.19 7.26
CA MET A 199 18.29 -9.96 6.36
C MET A 199 18.50 -8.47 6.06
N MET A 200 17.42 -7.75 5.75
CA MET A 200 17.49 -6.30 5.48
C MET A 200 17.89 -5.50 6.72
N ALA A 201 17.39 -5.86 7.90
CA ALA A 201 17.78 -5.22 9.16
C ALA A 201 19.27 -5.43 9.45
N LYS A 202 19.80 -6.65 9.25
CA LYS A 202 21.23 -6.95 9.42
C LYS A 202 22.10 -6.10 8.48
N ALA A 203 21.72 -5.99 7.20
CA ALA A 203 22.45 -5.20 6.21
C ALA A 203 22.39 -3.69 6.47
N TYR A 204 21.30 -3.19 7.05
CA TYR A 204 21.20 -1.80 7.48
C TYR A 204 22.08 -1.54 8.71
N ASN A 205 21.92 -2.35 9.77
CA ASN A 205 22.64 -2.20 11.03
C ASN A 205 24.16 -2.33 10.85
N SER A 206 24.64 -3.16 9.92
CA SER A 206 26.08 -3.25 9.61
C SER A 206 26.69 -1.95 9.08
N LYS A 207 25.87 -1.01 8.60
CA LYS A 207 26.31 0.30 8.08
C LYS A 207 26.09 1.44 9.08
N VAL A 208 25.40 1.20 10.20
CA VAL A 208 25.07 2.23 11.18
C VAL A 208 26.22 2.37 12.19
N ARG A 209 26.78 3.57 12.31
CA ARG A 209 27.65 3.92 13.44
C ARG A 209 26.77 4.32 14.61
N HIS A 210 26.68 3.47 15.63
CA HIS A 210 25.95 3.79 16.85
C HIS A 210 26.57 5.01 17.54
N ARG A 211 25.75 6.03 17.82
CA ARG A 211 26.07 7.13 18.72
C ARG A 211 25.15 7.00 19.92
N GLY A 212 25.71 6.82 21.12
CA GLY A 212 24.95 6.90 22.36
C GLY A 212 24.62 8.35 22.66
N PHE A 213 23.40 8.62 23.14
CA PHE A 213 23.00 9.93 23.62
C PHE A 213 22.69 9.83 25.11
N GLN A 214 23.06 10.86 25.87
CA GLN A 214 22.74 11.01 27.29
C GLN A 214 21.68 12.10 27.49
N VAL A 215 20.99 12.05 28.62
CA VAL A 215 20.02 13.09 29.00
C VAL A 215 20.78 14.41 29.18
N GLY A 216 20.46 15.41 28.36
CA GLY A 216 21.17 16.69 28.30
C GLY A 216 21.90 16.93 26.96
N ASP A 217 22.07 15.90 26.14
CA ASP A 217 22.69 16.05 24.82
C ASP A 217 21.79 16.86 23.87
N LEU A 218 22.38 17.87 23.24
CA LEU A 218 21.73 18.62 22.18
C LEU A 218 21.74 17.79 20.90
N VAL A 219 20.54 17.38 20.45
CA VAL A 219 20.36 16.65 19.20
C VAL A 219 19.67 17.53 18.17
N LEU A 220 20.16 17.49 16.93
CA LEU A 220 19.52 18.15 15.81
C LEU A 220 18.26 17.37 15.43
N ARG A 221 17.09 17.92 15.74
CA ARG A 221 15.83 17.46 15.16
C ARG A 221 15.73 18.02 13.75
N ARG A 222 15.56 17.15 12.75
CA ARG A 222 15.34 17.57 11.37
C ARG A 222 14.00 18.32 11.30
N ALA A 223 14.04 19.62 10.98
CA ALA A 223 12.88 20.50 10.92
C ALA A 223 12.16 20.39 9.57
N ASP A 224 11.68 19.21 9.22
CA ASP A 224 10.91 19.00 7.98
C ASP A 224 9.41 19.02 8.30
N ALA A 225 8.93 20.13 8.84
CA ALA A 225 7.51 20.37 9.14
C ALA A 225 7.03 21.67 8.45
N LYS A 226 7.18 21.71 7.13
CA LYS A 226 6.44 22.54 6.15
C LYS A 226 6.99 22.24 4.75
N LYS A 227 6.48 21.19 4.11
CA LYS A 227 6.65 21.02 2.66
C LYS A 227 5.33 21.38 1.97
N THR A 228 5.17 22.67 1.68
CA THR A 228 4.47 23.07 0.45
C THR A 228 5.41 22.71 -0.70
N TRP A 229 5.01 21.79 -1.56
CA TRP A 229 5.88 21.11 -2.53
C TRP A 229 6.14 21.91 -3.82
N GLU A 230 6.26 23.22 -3.75
CA GLU A 230 6.56 24.06 -4.91
C GLU A 230 8.03 24.54 -4.89
N ASN A 231 8.66 24.42 -6.06
CA ASN A 231 9.91 25.06 -6.49
C ASN A 231 11.24 24.39 -6.11
N TRP A 232 11.64 23.43 -6.95
CA TRP A 232 13.05 23.27 -7.30
C TRP A 232 13.39 24.25 -8.43
N THR A 233 13.91 25.42 -8.08
CA THR A 233 14.75 26.23 -8.96
C THR A 233 15.99 26.68 -8.18
N ARG A 234 17.17 26.44 -8.75
CA ARG A 234 18.47 26.85 -8.21
C ARG A 234 18.50 28.38 -8.06
N SER A 235 18.53 28.90 -6.83
CA SER A 235 18.95 30.28 -6.56
C SER A 235 20.41 30.28 -6.11
N GLY A 236 21.31 30.71 -6.99
CA GLY A 236 22.67 31.09 -6.65
C GLY A 236 22.71 32.49 -6.05
N ARG A 237 23.13 32.55 -4.77
CA ARG A 237 23.78 33.63 -4.00
C ARG A 237 23.65 35.09 -4.46
N GLY A 238 23.09 35.91 -3.57
CA GLY A 238 23.27 37.37 -3.57
C GLY A 238 24.58 37.82 -2.91
N HIS A 239 25.26 38.73 -3.61
CA HIS A 239 25.79 40.05 -3.20
C HIS A 239 26.61 40.23 -1.91
N THR A 240 27.80 40.82 -2.09
CA THR A 240 28.42 41.98 -1.39
C THR A 240 29.62 42.41 -2.26
N LYS A 241 29.91 43.67 -2.62
CA LYS A 241 29.50 45.00 -2.16
C LYS A 241 28.95 45.83 -3.32
#